data_AF-A0A0H5RMS7-F1
#
_entry.id   AF-A0A0H5RMS7-F1
#
_cell.length_a   1.000
_cell.length_b   1.000
_cell.length_c   1.000
_cell.angle_alpha   90.00
_cell.angle_beta   90.00
_cell.angle_gamma   90.00
#
_symmetry.space_group_name_H-M   'P 1'
#
loop_
_entity.id
_entity.type
_entity.pdbx_description
1 polymer ?
#
loop_
_entity_poly.entity_id
_entity_poly.type
_entity_poly.pdbx_seq_one_letter_code
_entity_poly.pdbx_strand_id
1 'polypeptide(L)'
;MDSSTANHDSDALPLSVIVSRLNSSQLSAQMAASQHRRSGALDNCTYQQGYQDQLVFICLTCRVRQPHGFCLACSMNCHLSHDVIEIGKKRSFRCDCCTDRIKHQCQLNSSSTNQDNNDNVYGQNFLGLFCHCSSPYDPEVETRDMIMCCRCQDWFHYHPDCIGSAAEADIDRRAFLCRSCVQTAPLLALYGRALEVKGSVEGHCTKPRDPSDESRCQGMFIADDVASRMCQCDSCSVEIVDQGLQFVFSRDDGDETDDDSEDHHTEAELSPEFDPGLMLDRALSVLPREAAIEGAMKFRRFTDGIIQGLRQVMDGQNDHVITVEDVNNICQNILGKRNRE
;
A
#
# COMPACT_ATOMS: atom_id res chain seq x y z
N MET A 1 55.79 0.44 -20.05
CA MET A 1 56.03 -0.11 -18.70
C MET A 1 55.26 0.81 -17.74
N ASP A 2 53.94 0.89 -17.75
CA ASP A 2 52.90 -0.14 -17.66
C ASP A 2 53.04 -1.01 -16.40
N SER A 3 52.21 -0.71 -15.40
CA SER A 3 51.59 -1.66 -14.47
C SER A 3 50.62 -0.92 -13.54
N SER A 4 49.36 -0.95 -13.97
CA SER A 4 48.11 -0.94 -13.23
C SER A 4 48.15 -1.43 -11.77
N THR A 5 47.42 -0.75 -10.89
CA THR A 5 46.49 -1.41 -9.94
C THR A 5 45.22 -0.56 -9.83
N ALA A 6 44.11 -1.14 -10.27
CA ALA A 6 42.76 -0.62 -10.07
C ALA A 6 42.30 -1.02 -8.66
N ASN A 7 41.86 -0.06 -7.85
CA ASN A 7 41.05 -0.35 -6.68
C ASN A 7 39.58 -0.14 -7.05
N HIS A 8 38.86 -1.26 -7.15
CA HIS A 8 37.41 -1.30 -7.07
C HIS A 8 37.02 -1.11 -5.60
N ASP A 9 36.67 0.13 -5.20
CA ASP A 9 36.07 0.39 -3.89
C ASP A 9 34.55 0.60 -4.02
N SER A 10 33.84 -0.42 -3.54
CA SER A 10 32.53 -0.45 -2.88
C SER A 10 31.45 0.58 -3.27
N ASP A 11 30.40 0.09 -3.93
CA ASP A 11 29.07 0.72 -4.03
C ASP A 11 28.32 0.71 -2.69
N ALA A 12 28.85 1.36 -1.65
CA ALA A 12 28.16 1.55 -0.38
C ALA A 12 27.70 3.01 -0.25
N LEU A 13 26.39 3.23 -0.18
CA LEU A 13 25.81 4.57 -0.02
C LEU A 13 25.85 5.00 1.46
N PRO A 14 26.02 6.31 1.75
CA PRO A 14 26.07 6.84 3.11
C PRO A 14 24.77 6.58 3.88
N LEU A 15 24.87 6.37 5.19
CA LEU A 15 23.71 6.14 6.07
C LEU A 15 22.69 7.28 6.02
N SER A 16 23.13 8.53 5.83
CA SER A 16 22.26 9.69 5.64
C SER A 16 21.40 9.61 4.38
N VAL A 17 21.94 9.00 3.31
CA VAL A 17 21.23 8.75 2.04
C VAL A 17 20.29 7.55 2.15
N ILE A 18 20.59 6.60 3.04
CA ILE A 18 19.70 5.46 3.34
C ILE A 18 18.53 5.92 4.24
N VAL A 19 18.81 6.78 5.22
CA VAL A 19 17.82 7.35 6.15
C VAL A 19 16.86 8.31 5.42
N SER A 20 17.33 9.10 4.45
CA SER A 20 16.45 9.91 3.59
C SER A 20 15.64 9.09 2.58
N ARG A 21 16.05 7.84 2.29
CA ARG A 21 15.31 6.91 1.41
C ARG A 21 14.22 6.12 2.14
N LEU A 22 14.18 6.18 3.46
CA LEU A 22 13.10 5.62 4.28
C LEU A 22 11.94 6.63 4.32
N ASN A 23 11.25 6.73 3.18
CA ASN A 23 10.16 7.65 2.92
C ASN A 23 8.90 7.32 3.75
N SER A 24 7.94 8.27 3.85
CA SER A 24 6.64 8.06 4.51
C SER A 24 5.95 6.77 4.07
N SER A 25 6.09 6.40 2.79
CA SER A 25 5.46 5.21 2.20
C SER A 25 6.03 3.89 2.73
N GLN A 26 7.32 3.84 3.06
CA GLN A 26 7.90 2.67 3.75
C GLN A 26 7.46 2.59 5.21
N LEU A 27 7.21 3.74 5.86
CA LEU A 27 6.60 3.78 7.20
C LEU A 27 5.13 3.33 7.16
N SER A 28 4.34 3.80 6.19
CA SER A 28 2.97 3.33 5.95
C SER A 28 2.91 1.84 5.64
N ALA A 29 3.82 1.34 4.79
CA ALA A 29 3.96 -0.09 4.53
C ALA A 29 4.30 -0.86 5.81
N GLN A 30 5.16 -0.31 6.67
CA GLN A 30 5.50 -0.90 7.97
C GLN A 30 4.33 -0.91 8.96
N MET A 31 3.50 0.14 8.95
CA MET A 31 2.29 0.24 9.78
C MET A 31 1.18 -0.70 9.29
N ALA A 32 0.96 -0.78 7.98
CA ALA A 32 0.06 -1.79 7.40
C ALA A 32 0.57 -3.21 7.68
N ALA A 33 1.89 -3.42 7.58
CA ALA A 33 2.53 -4.68 7.93
C ALA A 33 2.40 -5.02 9.41
N SER A 34 2.42 -4.07 10.35
CA SER A 34 2.23 -4.36 11.78
C SER A 34 0.79 -4.77 12.10
N GLN A 35 -0.21 -4.14 11.48
CA GLN A 35 -1.61 -4.56 11.58
C GLN A 35 -1.83 -5.96 11.00
N HIS A 36 -1.20 -6.28 9.87
CA HIS A 36 -1.38 -7.57 9.19
C HIS A 36 -0.41 -8.68 9.61
N ARG A 37 0.55 -8.42 10.52
CA ARG A 37 1.53 -9.41 10.99
C ARG A 37 0.90 -10.63 11.65
N ARG A 38 -0.25 -10.43 12.32
CA ARG A 38 -1.02 -11.51 12.95
C ARG A 38 -1.69 -12.45 11.93
N SER A 39 -1.80 -12.05 10.67
CA SER A 39 -2.52 -12.79 9.63
C SER A 39 -1.61 -13.55 8.65
N GLY A 40 -0.28 -13.57 8.83
CA GLY A 40 0.64 -14.20 7.86
C GLY A 40 0.68 -13.53 6.49
N ALA A 41 0.09 -12.33 6.36
CA ALA A 41 -0.08 -11.61 5.09
C ALA A 41 1.25 -11.14 4.47
N LEU A 42 2.34 -11.16 5.24
CA LEU A 42 3.69 -10.76 4.80
C LEU A 42 4.53 -11.94 4.31
N ASP A 43 4.08 -13.16 4.55
CA ASP A 43 4.87 -14.37 4.30
C ASP A 43 4.69 -14.90 2.87
N ASN A 44 3.61 -14.48 2.20
CA ASN A 44 3.24 -14.99 0.89
C ASN A 44 3.00 -13.87 -0.14
N CYS A 45 3.58 -14.03 -1.32
CA CYS A 45 3.23 -13.19 -2.47
C CYS A 45 1.79 -13.47 -2.92
N THR A 46 1.00 -12.43 -3.17
CA THR A 46 -0.40 -12.57 -3.60
C THR A 46 -0.58 -13.02 -5.04
N TYR A 47 0.49 -13.20 -5.81
CA TYR A 47 0.39 -13.59 -7.23
C TYR A 47 -0.41 -14.88 -7.45
N GLN A 48 -0.27 -15.90 -6.59
CA GLN A 48 -1.02 -17.15 -6.74
C GLN A 48 -2.49 -17.04 -6.32
N GLN A 49 -2.85 -16.00 -5.58
CA GLN A 49 -4.23 -15.74 -5.16
C GLN A 49 -5.08 -15.19 -6.31
N GLY A 50 -4.44 -14.78 -7.42
CA GLY A 50 -5.12 -14.25 -8.60
C GLY A 50 -5.38 -12.75 -8.49
N TYR A 51 -6.42 -12.27 -9.19
CA TYR A 51 -6.84 -10.88 -9.14
C TYR A 51 -7.72 -10.65 -7.91
N GLN A 52 -7.36 -9.66 -7.11
CA GLN A 52 -8.08 -9.31 -5.89
C GLN A 52 -7.92 -7.83 -5.57
N ASP A 53 -8.74 -7.35 -4.66
CA ASP A 53 -8.62 -6.01 -4.11
C ASP A 53 -7.49 -6.01 -3.08
N GLN A 54 -6.46 -5.22 -3.30
CA GLN A 54 -5.30 -5.21 -2.41
C GLN A 54 -4.57 -3.87 -2.43
N LEU A 55 -3.80 -3.62 -1.37
CA LEU A 55 -2.84 -2.52 -1.34
C LEU A 55 -1.72 -2.78 -2.35
N VAL A 56 -1.46 -1.79 -3.21
CA VAL A 56 -0.45 -1.90 -4.27
C VAL A 56 0.67 -0.90 -4.06
N PHE A 57 1.89 -1.40 -4.27
CA PHE A 57 3.14 -0.66 -4.20
C PHE A 57 3.83 -0.68 -5.56
N ILE A 58 4.62 0.35 -5.84
CA ILE A 58 5.47 0.43 -7.03
C ILE A 58 6.91 0.66 -6.62
N CYS A 59 7.86 0.27 -7.45
CA CYS A 59 9.28 0.51 -7.21
C CYS A 59 9.85 1.44 -8.27
N LEU A 60 10.25 2.64 -7.88
CA LEU A 60 10.87 3.62 -8.77
C LEU A 60 12.26 3.16 -9.21
N THR A 61 12.98 2.42 -8.36
CA THR A 61 14.30 1.85 -8.70
C THR A 61 14.21 0.75 -9.77
N CYS A 62 13.18 -0.11 -9.74
CA CYS A 62 13.03 -1.24 -10.67
C CYS A 62 12.31 -0.86 -11.98
N ARG A 63 11.93 0.41 -12.15
CA ARG A 63 11.17 0.91 -13.30
C ARG A 63 12.04 1.01 -14.56
N VAL A 64 12.32 -0.13 -15.22
CA VAL A 64 13.24 -0.16 -16.37
C VAL A 64 12.53 -0.11 -17.72
N ARG A 65 11.30 -0.64 -17.85
CA ARG A 65 10.61 -0.73 -19.18
C ARG A 65 9.11 -0.46 -19.15
N GLN A 66 8.41 -0.94 -18.13
CA GLN A 66 6.96 -0.92 -18.06
C GLN A 66 6.45 -0.65 -16.64
N PRO A 67 5.27 -0.02 -16.49
CA PRO A 67 4.63 0.11 -15.19
C PRO A 67 4.38 -1.28 -14.58
N HIS A 68 4.50 -1.36 -13.27
CA HIS A 68 4.33 -2.57 -12.48
C HIS A 68 3.78 -2.20 -11.12
N GLY A 69 3.07 -3.12 -10.47
CA GLY A 69 2.66 -2.99 -9.08
C GLY A 69 2.77 -4.32 -8.34
N PHE A 70 3.07 -4.28 -7.05
CA PHE A 70 3.23 -5.49 -6.24
C PHE A 70 2.57 -5.33 -4.86
N CYS A 71 2.32 -6.47 -4.22
CA CYS A 71 1.65 -6.54 -2.93
C CYS A 71 2.55 -6.09 -1.77
N LEU A 72 1.92 -5.89 -0.60
CA LEU A 72 2.58 -5.55 0.66
C LEU A 72 3.71 -6.54 1.04
N ALA A 73 3.49 -7.84 0.89
CA ALA A 73 4.52 -8.83 1.19
C ALA A 73 5.79 -8.63 0.33
N CYS A 74 5.63 -8.35 -0.96
CA CYS A 74 6.74 -8.09 -1.87
C CYS A 74 7.45 -6.77 -1.58
N SER A 75 6.73 -5.73 -1.13
CA SER A 75 7.36 -4.46 -0.75
C SER A 75 8.34 -4.65 0.42
N MET A 76 7.98 -5.51 1.38
CA MET A 76 8.76 -5.75 2.59
C MET A 76 9.87 -6.79 2.44
N ASN A 77 9.77 -7.70 1.47
CA ASN A 77 10.73 -8.79 1.29
C ASN A 77 11.61 -8.61 0.04
N CYS A 78 11.03 -8.23 -1.09
CA CYS A 78 11.75 -8.13 -2.36
C CYS A 78 12.27 -6.71 -2.65
N HIS A 79 11.56 -5.67 -2.18
CA HIS A 79 11.85 -4.27 -2.52
C HIS A 79 12.20 -3.39 -1.30
N LEU A 80 12.50 -4.00 -0.15
CA LEU A 80 12.69 -3.28 1.12
C LEU A 80 13.77 -2.18 1.06
N SER A 81 14.84 -2.41 0.30
CA SER A 81 15.98 -1.48 0.15
C SER A 81 15.88 -0.58 -1.08
N HIS A 82 14.75 -0.59 -1.79
CA HIS A 82 14.53 0.22 -2.99
C HIS A 82 13.64 1.42 -2.70
N ASP A 83 13.61 2.35 -3.66
CA ASP A 83 12.65 3.45 -3.64
C ASP A 83 11.26 2.92 -4.02
N VAL A 84 10.39 2.82 -3.02
CA VAL A 84 9.06 2.20 -3.10
C VAL A 84 8.01 3.21 -2.67
N ILE A 85 6.91 3.26 -3.41
CA ILE A 85 5.76 4.13 -3.13
C ILE A 85 4.50 3.28 -3.03
N GLU A 86 3.71 3.53 -1.99
CA GLU A 86 2.35 3.02 -1.86
C GLU A 86 1.40 3.83 -2.75
N ILE A 87 0.67 3.17 -3.64
CA ILE A 87 -0.28 3.84 -4.55
C ILE A 87 -1.74 3.54 -4.21
N GLY A 88 -2.00 3.09 -2.98
CA GLY A 88 -3.34 2.79 -2.45
C GLY A 88 -3.91 1.44 -2.85
N LYS A 89 -5.13 1.17 -2.38
CA LYS A 89 -5.90 -0.04 -2.73
C LYS A 89 -6.27 -0.01 -4.21
N LYS A 90 -6.03 -1.11 -4.93
CA LYS A 90 -6.45 -1.31 -6.33
C LYS A 90 -7.39 -2.49 -6.40
N ARG A 91 -8.44 -2.36 -7.21
CA ARG A 91 -9.42 -3.42 -7.45
C ARG A 91 -8.93 -4.38 -8.51
N SER A 92 -9.25 -5.66 -8.33
CA SER A 92 -8.94 -6.71 -9.31
C SER A 92 -7.51 -6.61 -9.83
N PHE A 93 -6.54 -6.45 -8.92
CA PHE A 93 -5.13 -6.31 -9.25
C PHE A 93 -4.38 -7.58 -8.84
N ARG A 94 -3.41 -8.00 -9.65
CA ARG A 94 -2.55 -9.15 -9.38
C ARG A 94 -1.10 -8.71 -9.30
N CYS A 95 -0.37 -9.18 -8.29
CA CYS A 95 1.01 -8.76 -8.02
C CYS A 95 1.97 -9.05 -9.19
N ASP A 96 2.74 -8.06 -9.64
CA ASP A 96 3.66 -8.21 -10.78
C ASP A 96 5.05 -8.75 -10.39
N CYS A 97 5.32 -8.99 -9.09
CA CYS A 97 6.66 -9.40 -8.61
C CYS A 97 7.15 -10.73 -9.20
N CYS A 98 6.23 -11.58 -9.65
CA CYS A 98 6.54 -12.87 -10.29
C CYS A 98 6.53 -12.81 -11.83
N THR A 99 6.33 -11.63 -12.43
CA THR A 99 6.19 -11.43 -13.88
C THR A 99 7.45 -10.82 -14.49
N ASP A 100 7.55 -10.84 -15.81
CA ASP A 100 8.66 -10.23 -16.57
C ASP A 100 8.71 -8.69 -16.46
N ARG A 101 7.72 -8.06 -15.82
CA ARG A 101 7.75 -6.63 -15.48
C ARG A 101 8.86 -6.31 -14.48
N ILE A 102 9.26 -7.27 -13.65
CA ILE A 102 10.29 -7.13 -12.62
C ILE A 102 11.46 -8.05 -12.96
N LYS A 103 12.68 -7.49 -12.95
CA LYS A 103 13.89 -8.20 -13.44
C LYS A 103 14.40 -9.29 -12.50
N HIS A 104 14.08 -9.21 -11.21
CA HIS A 104 14.51 -10.18 -10.22
C HIS A 104 13.40 -11.19 -9.96
N GLN A 105 13.78 -12.36 -9.43
CA GLN A 105 12.79 -13.33 -8.97
C GLN A 105 12.16 -12.88 -7.65
N CYS A 106 10.90 -13.25 -7.45
CA CYS A 106 10.22 -13.05 -6.18
C CYS A 106 10.79 -14.00 -5.12
N GLN A 107 11.13 -13.47 -3.94
CA GLN A 107 11.67 -14.27 -2.83
C GLN A 107 10.59 -15.10 -2.12
N LEU A 108 9.33 -14.68 -2.21
CA LEU A 108 8.19 -15.32 -1.54
C LEU A 108 7.42 -16.28 -2.44
N ASN A 109 7.77 -16.34 -3.72
CA ASN A 109 7.12 -17.21 -4.68
C ASN A 109 8.08 -17.57 -5.81
N SER A 110 8.41 -18.86 -5.89
CA SER A 110 9.29 -19.42 -6.91
C SER A 110 8.63 -19.58 -8.28
N SER A 111 7.35 -19.27 -8.42
CA SER A 111 6.58 -19.39 -9.66
C SER A 111 6.89 -18.23 -10.61
N SER A 112 8.10 -18.18 -11.16
CA SER A 112 8.38 -17.32 -12.32
C SER A 112 7.67 -17.93 -13.53
N THR A 113 6.53 -17.36 -13.91
CA THR A 113 5.71 -17.89 -15.02
C THR A 113 6.07 -17.25 -16.36
N ASN A 114 6.90 -16.20 -16.38
CA ASN A 114 7.13 -15.30 -17.52
C ASN A 114 5.81 -14.83 -18.18
N GLN A 115 4.71 -14.86 -17.42
CA GLN A 115 3.38 -14.53 -17.90
C GLN A 115 2.98 -13.18 -17.32
N ASP A 116 2.70 -12.24 -18.21
CA ASP A 116 2.23 -10.91 -17.84
C ASP A 116 0.77 -10.96 -17.33
N ASN A 117 0.43 -10.00 -16.48
CA ASN A 117 -0.93 -9.80 -15.96
C ASN A 117 -1.71 -8.92 -16.93
N ASN A 118 -2.37 -9.53 -17.91
CA ASN A 118 -3.05 -8.80 -19.00
C ASN A 118 -4.28 -8.00 -18.56
N ASP A 119 -4.88 -8.34 -17.41
CA ASP A 119 -6.09 -7.66 -16.90
C ASP A 119 -5.75 -6.58 -15.85
N ASN A 120 -4.47 -6.43 -15.48
CA ASN A 120 -4.04 -5.31 -14.64
C ASN A 120 -4.21 -3.99 -15.41
N VAL A 121 -4.81 -3.00 -14.76
CA VAL A 121 -4.97 -1.65 -15.31
C VAL A 121 -3.93 -0.71 -14.71
N TYR A 122 -3.06 -0.17 -15.56
CA TYR A 122 -1.96 0.70 -15.16
C TYR A 122 -2.27 2.17 -15.48
N GLY A 123 -2.64 2.94 -14.46
CA GLY A 123 -2.73 4.40 -14.51
C GLY A 123 -1.37 5.10 -14.36
N GLN A 124 -1.38 6.44 -14.37
CA GLN A 124 -0.16 7.25 -14.21
C GLN A 124 0.50 7.08 -12.84
N ASN A 125 -0.25 6.68 -11.81
CA ASN A 125 0.32 6.40 -10.49
C ASN A 125 1.35 5.28 -10.55
N PHE A 126 1.20 4.31 -11.46
CA PHE A 126 2.20 3.25 -11.67
C PHE A 126 3.50 3.74 -12.31
N LEU A 127 3.52 5.00 -12.73
CA LEU A 127 4.68 5.73 -13.22
C LEU A 127 5.24 6.68 -12.16
N GLY A 128 4.75 6.64 -10.92
CA GLY A 128 5.11 7.60 -9.87
C GLY A 128 4.63 9.02 -10.17
N LEU A 129 3.64 9.18 -11.06
CA LEU A 129 3.05 10.46 -11.41
C LEU A 129 1.62 10.53 -10.86
N PHE A 130 1.29 11.67 -10.26
CA PHE A 130 0.08 11.84 -9.48
C PHE A 130 -0.69 13.08 -9.92
N CYS A 131 -2.00 13.01 -9.71
CA CYS A 131 -2.96 14.03 -10.07
C CYS A 131 -3.02 14.34 -11.58
N HIS A 132 -3.98 15.15 -12.00
CA HIS A 132 -4.04 15.65 -13.37
C HIS A 132 -2.80 16.48 -13.75
N CYS A 133 -2.13 17.10 -12.78
CA CYS A 133 -0.90 17.85 -13.03
C CYS A 133 0.32 16.98 -13.34
N SER A 134 0.21 15.65 -13.26
CA SER A 134 1.30 14.70 -13.54
C SER A 134 2.58 15.00 -12.75
N SER A 135 2.41 15.39 -11.48
CA SER A 135 3.56 15.69 -10.61
C SER A 135 4.13 14.40 -10.04
N PRO A 136 5.46 14.25 -9.92
CA PRO A 136 6.01 13.27 -9.01
C PRO A 136 5.53 13.58 -7.58
N TYR A 137 5.30 12.55 -6.79
CA TYR A 137 4.99 12.70 -5.37
C TYR A 137 6.28 12.58 -4.57
N ASP A 138 6.60 13.64 -3.83
CA ASP A 138 7.69 13.69 -2.87
C ASP A 138 7.08 13.92 -1.48
N PRO A 139 7.08 12.92 -0.59
CA PRO A 139 6.46 13.04 0.73
C PRO A 139 7.17 14.05 1.66
N GLU A 140 8.38 14.51 1.34
CA GLU A 140 9.08 15.53 2.12
C GLU A 140 8.66 16.96 1.73
N VAL A 141 8.20 17.14 0.50
CA VAL A 141 7.89 18.46 -0.09
C VAL A 141 6.40 18.68 -0.28
N GLU A 142 5.65 17.61 -0.58
CA GLU A 142 4.21 17.71 -0.82
C GLU A 142 3.47 17.97 0.49
N THR A 143 2.79 19.12 0.55
CA THR A 143 2.06 19.60 1.73
C THR A 143 0.56 19.55 1.55
N ARG A 144 0.08 19.27 0.34
CA ARG A 144 -1.34 19.17 0.04
C ARG A 144 -1.85 17.78 0.37
N ASP A 145 -3.06 17.73 0.90
CA ASP A 145 -3.77 16.47 1.08
C ASP A 145 -4.00 15.79 -0.27
N MET A 146 -4.11 14.46 -0.24
CA MET A 146 -4.28 13.63 -1.42
C MET A 146 -5.60 12.87 -1.31
N ILE A 147 -6.32 12.75 -2.42
CA ILE A 147 -7.58 12.04 -2.50
C ILE A 147 -7.58 11.06 -3.67
N MET A 148 -8.08 9.84 -3.43
CA MET A 148 -8.13 8.79 -4.44
C MET A 148 -9.47 8.81 -5.17
N CYS A 149 -9.44 8.72 -6.51
CA CYS A 149 -10.67 8.59 -7.30
C CYS A 149 -11.29 7.20 -7.10
N CYS A 150 -12.55 7.13 -6.71
CA CYS A 150 -13.26 5.87 -6.46
C CYS A 150 -13.39 4.96 -7.69
N ARG A 151 -13.25 5.49 -8.93
CA ARG A 151 -13.35 4.70 -10.17
C ARG A 151 -11.98 4.23 -10.70
N CYS A 152 -11.08 5.16 -10.99
CA CYS A 152 -9.76 4.80 -11.55
C CYS A 152 -8.71 4.48 -10.48
N GLN A 153 -9.02 4.73 -9.21
CA GLN A 153 -8.14 4.51 -8.06
C GLN A 153 -6.81 5.27 -8.14
N ASP A 154 -6.69 6.28 -9.02
CA ASP A 154 -5.55 7.18 -9.03
C ASP A 154 -5.72 8.29 -7.99
N TRP A 155 -4.60 8.76 -7.43
CA TRP A 155 -4.53 9.84 -6.46
C TRP A 155 -4.41 11.21 -7.11
N PHE A 156 -5.07 12.19 -6.50
CA PHE A 156 -5.15 13.58 -6.91
C PHE A 156 -4.87 14.51 -5.73
N HIS A 157 -4.20 15.63 -5.96
CA HIS A 157 -4.06 16.66 -4.92
C HIS A 157 -5.44 17.23 -4.59
N TYR A 158 -5.77 17.30 -3.32
CA TYR A 158 -6.96 17.94 -2.77
C TYR A 158 -6.80 19.46 -2.83
N HIS A 159 -6.82 20.00 -4.05
CA HIS A 159 -6.66 21.41 -4.34
C HIS A 159 -7.62 21.83 -5.45
N PRO A 160 -8.28 22.99 -5.39
CA PRO A 160 -9.27 23.42 -6.40
C PRO A 160 -8.75 23.34 -7.84
N ASP A 161 -7.49 23.73 -8.09
CA ASP A 161 -6.88 23.63 -9.43
C ASP A 161 -6.72 22.19 -9.94
N CYS A 162 -6.70 21.21 -9.03
CA CYS A 162 -6.50 19.80 -9.30
C CYS A 162 -7.82 19.02 -9.37
N ILE A 163 -8.68 19.14 -8.35
CA ILE A 163 -9.98 18.44 -8.32
C ILE A 163 -11.07 19.20 -9.07
N GLY A 164 -10.95 20.52 -9.24
CA GLY A 164 -11.94 21.34 -9.95
C GLY A 164 -13.21 21.63 -9.15
N SER A 165 -13.23 21.30 -7.85
CA SER A 165 -14.30 21.62 -6.91
C SER A 165 -13.73 22.48 -5.79
N ALA A 166 -14.56 23.34 -5.18
CA ALA A 166 -14.23 23.89 -3.88
C ALA A 166 -14.03 22.73 -2.90
N ALA A 167 -13.00 22.81 -2.05
CA ALA A 167 -12.81 21.86 -0.98
C ALA A 167 -14.06 21.87 -0.09
N GLU A 168 -14.75 20.73 0.02
CA GLU A 168 -15.91 20.59 0.91
C GLU A 168 -15.42 20.23 2.33
N ALA A 169 -16.20 20.62 3.34
CA ALA A 169 -15.85 20.45 4.75
C ALA A 169 -16.19 19.06 5.32
N ASP A 170 -16.77 18.15 4.51
CA ASP A 170 -17.25 16.82 4.94
C ASP A 170 -16.75 15.73 3.96
N ILE A 171 -15.42 15.60 3.91
CA ILE A 171 -14.70 14.69 2.98
C ILE A 171 -14.94 13.22 3.37
N ASP A 172 -15.10 12.95 4.66
CA ASP A 172 -15.16 11.59 5.21
C ASP A 172 -16.44 10.83 4.80
N ARG A 173 -17.43 11.52 4.24
CA ARG A 173 -18.74 10.96 3.84
C ARG A 173 -19.02 11.04 2.35
N ARG A 174 -17.98 11.25 1.53
CA ARG A 174 -18.13 11.40 0.09
C ARG A 174 -16.99 10.76 -0.69
N ALA A 175 -17.33 9.86 -1.60
CA ALA A 175 -16.41 9.31 -2.58
C ALA A 175 -16.05 10.36 -3.65
N PHE A 176 -14.78 10.46 -4.02
CA PHE A 176 -14.33 11.39 -5.07
C PHE A 176 -14.30 10.74 -6.46
N LEU A 177 -14.80 11.44 -7.48
CA LEU A 177 -14.72 11.07 -8.89
C LEU A 177 -13.95 12.14 -9.69
N CYS A 178 -12.81 11.76 -10.27
CA CYS A 178 -11.95 12.70 -11.00
C CYS A 178 -12.55 13.18 -12.32
N ARG A 179 -12.02 14.29 -12.87
CA ARG A 179 -12.46 14.92 -14.13
C ARG A 179 -12.65 13.93 -15.29
N SER A 180 -11.65 13.07 -15.51
CA SER A 180 -11.70 12.07 -16.60
C SER A 180 -12.78 11.02 -16.35
N CYS A 181 -12.97 10.59 -15.10
CA CYS A 181 -13.99 9.62 -14.75
C CYS A 181 -15.41 10.21 -14.79
N VAL A 182 -15.60 11.50 -14.48
CA VAL A 182 -16.88 12.20 -14.70
C VAL A 182 -17.30 12.14 -16.17
N GLN A 183 -16.35 12.28 -17.10
CA GLN A 183 -16.63 12.25 -18.54
C GLN A 183 -16.88 10.83 -19.07
N THR A 184 -16.18 9.83 -18.51
CA THR A 184 -16.20 8.44 -19.00
C THR A 184 -17.13 7.52 -18.21
N ALA A 185 -17.78 8.01 -17.16
CA ALA A 185 -18.84 7.34 -16.42
C ALA A 185 -20.07 8.25 -16.29
N PRO A 186 -20.75 8.56 -17.41
CA PRO A 186 -21.89 9.47 -17.40
C PRO A 186 -23.03 8.99 -16.50
N LEU A 187 -23.21 7.67 -16.32
CA LEU A 187 -24.24 7.14 -15.42
C LEU A 187 -23.91 7.48 -13.96
N LEU A 188 -22.67 7.26 -13.52
CA LEU A 188 -22.26 7.59 -12.16
C LEU A 188 -22.30 9.11 -11.92
N ALA A 189 -21.83 9.90 -12.87
CA ALA A 189 -21.86 11.36 -12.80
C ALA A 189 -23.29 11.92 -12.69
N LEU A 190 -24.24 11.28 -13.40
CA LEU A 190 -25.67 11.61 -13.32
C LEU A 190 -26.22 11.42 -11.90
N TYR A 191 -25.93 10.27 -11.26
CA TYR A 191 -26.35 10.02 -9.89
C TYR A 191 -25.58 10.84 -8.85
N GLY A 192 -24.34 11.24 -9.13
CA GLY A 192 -23.58 12.19 -8.31
C GLY A 192 -24.28 13.55 -8.18
N ARG A 193 -25.01 13.99 -9.22
CA ARG A 193 -25.77 15.25 -9.22
C ARG A 193 -27.20 15.11 -8.72
N ALA A 194 -27.80 13.92 -8.86
CA ALA A 194 -29.21 13.67 -8.57
C ALA A 194 -29.44 13.11 -7.16
N LEU A 195 -29.18 13.92 -6.13
CA LEU A 195 -29.24 13.51 -4.71
C LEU A 195 -30.64 13.08 -4.24
N GLU A 196 -31.70 13.57 -4.87
CA GLU A 196 -33.09 13.31 -4.45
C GLU A 196 -33.70 12.02 -5.05
N VAL A 197 -32.97 11.32 -5.93
CA VAL A 197 -33.50 10.16 -6.64
C VAL A 197 -33.50 8.92 -5.77
N LYS A 198 -34.62 8.18 -5.77
CA LYS A 198 -34.75 6.88 -5.12
C LYS A 198 -34.45 5.76 -6.11
N GLY A 199 -33.62 4.82 -5.70
CA GLY A 199 -33.34 3.61 -6.48
C GLY A 199 -34.60 2.76 -6.67
N SER A 200 -34.56 1.93 -7.70
CA SER A 200 -35.62 0.96 -8.00
C SER A 200 -34.96 -0.33 -8.48
N VAL A 201 -35.36 -1.47 -7.92
CA VAL A 201 -34.82 -2.80 -8.24
C VAL A 201 -35.65 -3.50 -9.32
N GLU A 202 -36.97 -3.25 -9.36
CA GLU A 202 -37.89 -3.82 -10.35
C GLU A 202 -38.98 -2.80 -10.74
N GLY A 203 -39.41 -2.81 -12.01
CA GLY A 203 -40.48 -1.93 -12.51
C GLY A 203 -40.01 -0.64 -13.19
N HIS A 204 -40.72 0.47 -12.97
CA HIS A 204 -40.48 1.75 -13.65
C HIS A 204 -39.08 2.29 -13.37
N CYS A 205 -38.32 2.61 -14.42
CA CYS A 205 -36.99 3.16 -14.33
C CYS A 205 -36.98 4.51 -13.60
N THR A 206 -36.20 4.62 -12.53
CA THR A 206 -36.01 5.86 -11.75
C THR A 206 -34.74 6.62 -12.13
N LYS A 207 -34.06 6.21 -13.22
CA LYS A 207 -32.85 6.90 -13.71
C LYS A 207 -33.16 8.40 -13.92
N PRO A 208 -32.36 9.30 -13.31
CA PRO A 208 -32.55 10.73 -13.48
C PRO A 208 -32.44 11.11 -14.97
N ARG A 209 -33.08 12.21 -15.38
CA ARG A 209 -32.84 12.78 -16.71
C ARG A 209 -31.53 13.55 -16.68
N ASP A 210 -30.74 13.46 -17.76
CA ASP A 210 -29.50 14.21 -17.89
C ASP A 210 -29.81 15.72 -17.84
N PRO A 211 -29.38 16.45 -16.80
CA PRO A 211 -29.45 17.89 -16.87
C PRO A 211 -28.49 18.31 -17.98
N SER A 212 -29.02 18.88 -19.04
CA SER A 212 -28.23 19.47 -20.12
C SER A 212 -27.38 20.61 -19.54
N ASP A 213 -26.15 20.33 -19.09
CA ASP A 213 -25.29 21.39 -18.59
C ASP A 213 -23.77 21.13 -18.66
N GLU A 214 -23.05 22.24 -18.78
CA GLU A 214 -21.70 22.46 -19.30
C GLU A 214 -20.56 22.06 -18.34
N SER A 215 -20.84 21.51 -17.15
CA SER A 215 -19.83 21.22 -16.11
C SER A 215 -19.13 19.85 -16.22
N ARG A 216 -18.85 19.39 -17.44
CA ARG A 216 -18.13 18.11 -17.67
C ARG A 216 -16.63 18.15 -17.37
N CYS A 217 -16.09 19.29 -16.97
CA CYS A 217 -14.64 19.52 -16.83
C CYS A 217 -14.13 19.52 -15.39
N GLN A 218 -14.99 19.30 -14.39
CA GLN A 218 -14.62 19.30 -12.97
C GLN A 218 -14.78 17.89 -12.37
N GLY A 219 -13.95 17.57 -11.37
CA GLY A 219 -14.17 16.40 -10.52
C GLY A 219 -15.36 16.67 -9.61
N MET A 220 -15.95 15.60 -9.07
CA MET A 220 -17.13 15.70 -8.22
C MET A 220 -17.04 14.77 -7.02
N PHE A 221 -17.74 15.13 -5.97
CA PHE A 221 -17.97 14.29 -4.81
C PHE A 221 -19.31 13.57 -4.96
N ILE A 222 -19.33 12.29 -4.60
CA ILE A 222 -20.47 11.40 -4.70
C ILE A 222 -20.82 10.96 -3.28
N ALA A 223 -22.07 11.16 -2.90
CA ALA A 223 -22.56 10.73 -1.60
C ALA A 223 -22.52 9.20 -1.46
N ASP A 224 -22.22 8.72 -0.26
CA ASP A 224 -22.07 7.28 0.05
C ASP A 224 -23.34 6.46 -0.23
N ASP A 225 -24.50 7.11 -0.24
CA ASP A 225 -25.79 6.50 -0.52
C ASP A 225 -26.04 6.22 -2.02
N VAL A 226 -25.08 6.56 -2.91
CA VAL A 226 -25.24 6.47 -4.36
C VAL A 226 -25.67 5.08 -4.82
N ALA A 227 -25.13 4.02 -4.22
CA ALA A 227 -25.50 2.64 -4.54
C ALA A 227 -27.00 2.37 -4.32
N SER A 228 -27.56 2.92 -3.24
CA SER A 228 -28.98 2.81 -2.90
C SER A 228 -29.88 3.65 -3.81
N ARG A 229 -29.34 4.72 -4.41
CA ARG A 229 -30.08 5.61 -5.32
C ARG A 229 -30.03 5.17 -6.78
N MET A 230 -29.02 4.40 -7.18
CA MET A 230 -28.90 3.90 -8.53
C MET A 230 -30.01 2.90 -8.87
N CYS A 231 -30.76 3.17 -9.95
CA CYS A 231 -31.75 2.24 -10.49
C CYS A 231 -31.05 0.98 -11.05
N GLN A 232 -31.62 -0.19 -10.76
CA GLN A 232 -31.13 -1.52 -11.13
C GLN A 232 -32.12 -2.28 -12.03
N CYS A 233 -33.00 -1.58 -12.74
CA CYS A 233 -33.85 -2.20 -13.77
C CYS A 233 -33.00 -2.78 -14.92
N ASP A 234 -33.56 -3.69 -15.73
CA ASP A 234 -32.83 -4.39 -16.81
C ASP A 234 -31.97 -3.46 -17.68
N SER A 235 -32.51 -2.31 -18.10
CA SER A 235 -31.78 -1.35 -18.91
C SER A 235 -30.64 -0.65 -18.16
N CYS A 236 -30.83 -0.33 -16.88
CA CYS A 236 -29.79 0.32 -16.08
C CYS A 236 -28.70 -0.66 -15.66
N SER A 237 -29.06 -1.91 -15.38
CA SER A 237 -28.11 -2.98 -15.04
C SER A 237 -27.14 -3.25 -16.19
N VAL A 238 -27.61 -3.24 -17.44
CA VAL A 238 -26.74 -3.34 -18.62
C VAL A 238 -25.76 -2.16 -18.69
N GLU A 239 -26.24 -0.94 -18.48
CA GLU A 239 -25.40 0.28 -18.53
C GLU A 239 -24.40 0.35 -17.36
N ILE A 240 -24.75 -0.16 -16.18
CA ILE A 240 -23.86 -0.31 -15.03
C ILE A 240 -22.67 -1.20 -15.38
N VAL A 241 -22.93 -2.34 -16.03
CA VAL A 241 -21.88 -3.28 -16.44
C VAL A 241 -21.02 -2.67 -17.55
N ASP A 242 -21.64 -2.08 -18.57
CA ASP A 242 -20.94 -1.46 -19.72
C ASP A 242 -19.98 -0.34 -19.29
N GLN A 243 -20.36 0.47 -18.30
CA GLN A 243 -19.51 1.53 -17.76
C GLN A 243 -18.53 1.07 -16.67
N GLY A 244 -18.56 -0.21 -16.29
CA GLY A 244 -17.71 -0.80 -15.25
C GLY A 244 -18.00 -0.26 -13.85
N LEU A 245 -19.28 -0.04 -13.52
CA LEU A 245 -19.75 0.58 -12.28
C LEU A 245 -20.21 -0.43 -11.23
N GLN A 246 -19.97 -1.73 -11.44
CA GLN A 246 -20.34 -2.79 -10.49
C GLN A 246 -19.74 -2.55 -9.10
N PHE A 247 -18.54 -1.96 -9.04
CA PHE A 247 -17.86 -1.64 -7.79
C PHE A 247 -18.65 -0.70 -6.87
N VAL A 248 -19.60 0.08 -7.40
CA VAL A 248 -20.41 1.01 -6.60
C VAL A 248 -21.32 0.23 -5.64
N PHE A 249 -21.67 -1.01 -5.98
CA PHE A 249 -22.53 -1.88 -5.19
C PHE A 249 -21.75 -2.88 -4.34
N SER A 250 -20.46 -3.05 -4.61
CA SER A 250 -19.56 -3.79 -3.74
C SER A 250 -19.40 -2.97 -2.46
N ARG A 251 -19.86 -3.50 -1.33
CA ARG A 251 -19.52 -2.90 -0.04
C ARG A 251 -18.00 -2.86 0.07
N ASP A 252 -17.46 -1.66 0.26
CA ASP A 252 -16.11 -1.51 0.78
C ASP A 252 -16.23 -1.93 2.25
N ASP A 253 -16.20 -3.24 2.54
CA ASP A 253 -16.03 -3.77 3.91
C ASP A 253 -14.57 -3.50 4.37
N GLY A 254 -14.08 -2.30 4.06
CA GLY A 254 -12.71 -1.84 4.18
C GLY A 254 -12.47 -1.00 5.43
N ASP A 255 -13.45 -0.94 6.33
CA ASP A 255 -13.31 -0.52 7.71
C ASP A 255 -14.12 -1.49 8.58
N GLU A 256 -13.49 -1.96 9.67
CA GLU A 256 -14.07 -2.81 10.72
C GLU A 256 -14.36 -4.30 10.38
N THR A 257 -13.31 -5.12 10.44
CA THR A 257 -13.37 -6.24 11.39
C THR A 257 -12.37 -5.96 12.49
N ASP A 258 -12.78 -5.16 13.49
CA ASP A 258 -12.46 -5.49 14.87
C ASP A 258 -13.07 -6.89 15.12
N ASP A 259 -12.36 -7.93 14.67
CA ASP A 259 -12.70 -9.29 15.04
C ASP A 259 -12.22 -9.46 16.48
N ASP A 260 -13.02 -8.95 17.41
CA ASP A 260 -13.13 -9.44 18.79
C ASP A 260 -13.75 -10.86 18.75
N SER A 261 -13.15 -11.76 17.97
CA SER A 261 -13.38 -13.19 18.15
C SER A 261 -12.52 -13.63 19.32
N GLU A 262 -13.12 -13.59 20.51
CA GLU A 262 -12.75 -14.50 21.58
C GLU A 262 -12.70 -15.95 21.03
N ASP A 263 -11.76 -16.74 21.57
CA ASP A 263 -11.55 -18.19 21.38
C ASP A 263 -10.65 -18.65 20.21
N HIS A 264 -9.61 -19.48 20.38
CA HIS A 264 -9.26 -20.44 21.43
C HIS A 264 -7.74 -20.66 21.51
N HIS A 265 -7.24 -20.82 22.73
CA HIS A 265 -5.84 -21.14 23.05
C HIS A 265 -5.33 -22.43 22.40
N THR A 266 -4.07 -22.41 21.92
CA THR A 266 -3.03 -23.39 22.31
C THR A 266 -1.62 -22.84 22.12
N GLU A 267 -0.89 -22.81 23.24
CA GLU A 267 0.58 -22.81 23.45
C GLU A 267 1.37 -21.50 23.28
N ALA A 268 1.50 -20.82 24.43
CA ALA A 268 2.59 -19.93 24.86
C ALA A 268 2.80 -18.60 24.10
N GLU A 269 1.75 -17.79 23.96
CA GLU A 269 1.92 -16.37 23.62
C GLU A 269 2.01 -15.51 24.88
N LEU A 270 3.00 -14.62 24.92
CA LEU A 270 3.18 -13.61 25.97
C LEU A 270 1.94 -12.70 26.01
N SER A 271 1.53 -12.27 27.20
CA SER A 271 0.40 -11.34 27.35
C SER A 271 0.56 -10.14 26.41
N PRO A 272 -0.54 -9.56 25.85
CA PRO A 272 -0.47 -8.44 24.90
C PRO A 272 0.31 -7.22 25.38
N GLU A 273 0.40 -7.03 26.70
CA GLU A 273 1.19 -6.01 27.40
C GLU A 273 2.70 -6.22 27.36
N PHE A 274 3.16 -7.43 27.02
CA PHE A 274 4.57 -7.83 26.88
C PHE A 274 4.93 -8.23 25.45
N ASP A 275 4.04 -8.00 24.48
CA ASP A 275 4.34 -8.18 23.07
C ASP A 275 5.39 -7.14 22.62
N PRO A 276 6.60 -7.54 22.21
CA PRO A 276 7.67 -6.60 21.90
C PRO A 276 7.35 -5.67 20.73
N GLY A 277 6.45 -6.08 19.82
CA GLY A 277 6.00 -5.27 18.70
C GLY A 277 5.05 -4.16 19.14
N LEU A 278 4.03 -4.49 19.94
CA LEU A 278 3.08 -3.53 20.53
C LEU A 278 3.76 -2.57 21.50
N MET A 279 4.71 -3.06 22.30
CA MET A 279 5.49 -2.21 23.20
C MET A 279 6.37 -1.21 22.42
N LEU A 280 6.97 -1.65 21.32
CA LEU A 280 7.74 -0.77 20.44
C LEU A 280 6.83 0.28 19.81
N ASP A 281 5.70 -0.12 19.24
CA ASP A 281 4.75 0.80 18.59
C ASP A 281 4.26 1.89 19.56
N ARG A 282 3.91 1.48 20.79
CA ARG A 282 3.50 2.42 21.84
C ARG A 282 4.63 3.35 22.29
N ALA A 283 5.88 2.89 22.26
CA ALA A 283 7.04 3.71 22.59
C ALA A 283 7.40 4.70 21.47
N LEU A 284 7.22 4.29 20.21
CA LEU A 284 7.53 5.11 19.04
C LEU A 284 6.45 6.17 18.75
N SER A 285 5.18 5.91 19.09
CA SER A 285 4.05 6.82 18.85
C SER A 285 4.11 8.13 19.65
N VAL A 286 4.91 8.16 20.72
CA VAL A 286 5.09 9.36 21.58
C VAL A 286 6.30 10.20 21.15
N LEU A 287 7.07 9.74 20.17
CA LEU A 287 8.29 10.40 19.71
C LEU A 287 8.02 11.28 18.49
N PRO A 288 8.78 12.38 18.32
CA PRO A 288 8.85 13.08 17.04
C PRO A 288 9.23 12.10 15.92
N ARG A 289 8.65 12.31 14.74
CA ARG A 289 8.70 11.39 13.61
C ARG A 289 10.12 10.92 13.28
N GLU A 290 11.08 11.82 13.26
CA GLU A 290 12.48 11.54 12.96
C GLU A 290 13.13 10.62 14.01
N ALA A 291 12.80 10.83 15.29
CA ALA A 291 13.27 10.01 16.40
C ALA A 291 12.57 8.64 16.47
N ALA A 292 11.30 8.57 16.05
CA ALA A 292 10.56 7.31 15.93
C ALA A 292 11.15 6.41 14.84
N ILE A 293 11.49 6.99 13.70
CA ILE A 293 12.15 6.31 12.57
C ILE A 293 13.51 5.76 12.97
N GLU A 294 14.36 6.59 13.61
CA GLU A 294 15.66 6.16 14.11
C GLU A 294 15.55 5.08 15.19
N GLY A 295 14.56 5.22 16.09
CA GLY A 295 14.25 4.25 17.13
C GLY A 295 13.85 2.88 16.59
N ALA A 296 12.94 2.85 15.61
CA ALA A 296 12.49 1.64 14.95
C ALA A 296 13.64 0.88 14.28
N MET A 297 14.53 1.60 13.58
CA MET A 297 15.69 1.00 12.91
C MET A 297 16.70 0.42 13.90
N LYS A 298 17.00 1.16 14.98
CA LYS A 298 17.91 0.69 16.03
C LYS A 298 17.35 -0.53 16.74
N PHE A 299 16.05 -0.54 17.03
CA PHE A 299 15.37 -1.68 17.63
C PHE A 299 15.43 -2.90 16.72
N ARG A 300 15.12 -2.75 15.42
CA ARG A 300 15.18 -3.85 14.46
C ARG A 300 16.60 -4.43 14.33
N ARG A 301 17.63 -3.58 14.20
CA ARG A 301 19.04 -4.03 14.16
C ARG A 301 19.43 -4.78 15.43
N PHE A 302 18.93 -4.33 16.58
CA PHE A 302 19.15 -5.00 17.85
C PHE A 302 18.47 -6.38 17.86
N THR A 303 17.19 -6.46 17.50
CA THR A 303 16.43 -7.71 17.44
C THR A 303 17.02 -8.70 16.44
N ASP A 304 17.39 -8.26 15.24
CA ASP A 304 18.06 -9.10 14.23
C ASP A 304 19.41 -9.61 14.74
N GLY A 305 20.17 -8.77 15.44
CA GLY A 305 21.42 -9.15 16.08
C GLY A 305 21.25 -10.21 17.17
N ILE A 306 20.19 -10.10 17.98
CA ILE A 306 19.84 -11.11 18.99
C ILE A 306 19.46 -12.43 18.31
N ILE A 307 18.56 -12.39 17.32
CA ILE A 307 18.11 -13.59 16.59
C ILE A 307 19.29 -14.29 15.91
N GLN A 308 20.18 -13.53 15.27
CA GLN A 308 21.37 -14.08 14.62
C GLN A 308 22.32 -14.71 15.65
N GLY A 309 22.55 -14.05 16.78
CA GLY A 309 23.38 -14.59 17.86
C GLY A 309 22.81 -15.89 18.44
N LEU A 310 21.49 -15.94 18.67
CA LEU A 310 20.81 -17.15 19.13
C LEU A 310 20.90 -18.29 18.12
N ARG A 311 20.69 -18.00 16.83
CA ARG A 311 20.86 -19.00 15.76
C ARG A 311 22.27 -19.56 15.70
N GLN A 312 23.29 -18.73 15.92
CA GLN A 312 24.69 -19.17 15.96
C GLN A 312 24.99 -20.07 17.16
N VAL A 313 24.39 -19.78 18.32
CA VAL A 313 24.53 -20.63 19.51
C VAL A 313 23.81 -21.97 19.34
N MET A 314 22.73 -21.99 18.56
CA MET A 314 21.94 -23.20 18.28
C MET A 314 22.46 -24.03 17.09
N ASP A 315 23.37 -23.48 16.27
CA ASP A 315 23.86 -24.15 15.06
C ASP A 315 24.78 -25.33 15.42
N GLY A 316 24.26 -26.55 15.24
CA GLY A 316 24.99 -27.80 15.48
C GLY A 316 24.74 -28.48 16.84
N GLN A 317 23.92 -27.92 17.73
CA GLN A 317 23.55 -28.55 19.01
C GLN A 317 22.07 -28.31 19.35
N ASN A 318 21.22 -29.31 19.04
CA ASN A 318 19.77 -29.24 19.29
C ASN A 318 19.37 -29.24 20.78
N ASP A 319 20.32 -29.46 21.70
CA ASP A 319 20.07 -29.63 23.15
C ASP A 319 20.89 -28.63 24.01
N HIS A 320 21.47 -27.59 23.39
CA HIS A 320 22.24 -26.58 24.11
C HIS A 320 21.32 -25.66 24.91
N VAL A 321 21.55 -25.61 26.23
CA VAL A 321 20.83 -24.70 27.13
C VAL A 321 21.49 -23.32 27.08
N ILE A 322 20.73 -22.30 26.66
CA ILE A 322 21.21 -20.92 26.60
C ILE A 322 21.63 -20.45 28.00
N THR A 323 22.90 -20.11 28.15
CA THR A 323 23.47 -19.64 29.42
C THR A 323 23.54 -18.11 29.47
N VAL A 324 23.77 -17.56 30.68
CA VAL A 324 24.02 -16.13 30.88
C VAL A 324 25.26 -15.66 30.09
N GLU A 325 26.25 -16.55 29.91
CA GLU A 325 27.46 -16.26 29.14
C GLU A 325 27.14 -16.10 27.64
N ASP A 326 26.28 -16.95 27.09
CA ASP A 326 25.80 -16.85 25.71
C ASP A 326 25.08 -15.52 25.46
N VAL A 327 24.18 -15.14 26.36
CA VAL A 327 23.44 -13.87 26.27
C VAL A 327 24.39 -12.67 26.36
N ASN A 328 25.37 -12.72 27.28
CA ASN A 328 26.36 -11.65 27.41
C ASN A 328 27.23 -11.52 26.16
N ASN A 329 27.66 -12.64 25.56
CA ASN A 329 28.46 -12.65 24.34
C ASN A 329 27.66 -12.08 23.14
N ILE A 330 26.39 -12.46 23.00
CA ILE A 330 25.50 -11.92 21.96
C ILE A 330 25.35 -10.40 22.15
N CYS A 331 25.04 -9.94 23.37
CA CYS A 331 24.89 -8.53 23.68
C CYS A 331 26.18 -7.73 23.42
N GLN A 332 27.35 -8.26 23.81
CA GLN A 332 28.64 -7.63 23.55
C GLN A 332 28.97 -7.55 22.06
N ASN A 333 28.60 -8.56 21.26
CA ASN A 333 28.79 -8.54 19.82
C ASN A 333 27.89 -7.49 19.12
N ILE A 334 26.66 -7.30 19.62
CA ILE A 334 25.75 -6.27 19.11
C ILE A 334 26.25 -4.86 19.48
N LEU A 335 26.74 -4.68 20.71
CA LEU A 335 27.27 -3.40 21.19
C LEU A 335 28.66 -3.07 20.62
N GLY A 336 29.53 -4.06 20.41
CA GLY A 336 30.87 -3.88 19.86
C GLY A 336 30.88 -3.42 18.41
N LYS A 337 29.83 -3.74 17.64
CA LYS A 337 29.62 -3.21 16.28
C LYS A 337 29.30 -1.70 16.26
N ARG A 338 28.79 -1.12 17.37
CA ARG A 338 28.50 0.33 17.47
C ARG A 338 29.74 1.21 17.61
N ASN A 339 30.90 0.64 17.94
CA ASN A 339 32.14 1.41 18.18
C ASN A 339 33.12 1.38 16.99
N ARG A 340 32.72 0.82 15.84
CA ARG A 340 33.54 0.70 14.62
C ARG A 340 32.91 1.36 13.37
N GLU A 341 31.74 1.97 13.51
CA GLU A 341 31.03 2.76 12.47
C GLU A 341 30.96 4.23 12.90
#